data_AF-A0A834Z6Z2-F1
#
_entry.id   AF-A0A834Z6Z2-F1
#
_cell.length_a   1.000
_cell.length_b   1.000
_cell.length_c   1.000
_cell.angle_alpha   90.00
_cell.angle_beta   90.00
_cell.angle_gamma   90.00
#
_symmetry.space_group_name_H-M   'P 1'
#
loop_
_entity.id
_entity.type
_entity.pdbx_description
1 polymer ?
#
loop_
_entity_poly.entity_id
_entity_poly.type
_entity_poly.pdbx_seq_one_letter_code
_entity_poly.pdbx_strand_id
1 'polypeptide(L)'
;MMKSAAVMSCMLLIIACAAILVPTGLAQSSYPMPRVVTREIIQCWSLCRNVKGCITEIYESSLRGEPRIVGPACCKAFNEVNEKCWPKLFPRKPSFPPSLKGYCAKI
;
A
#
# COMPACT_ATOMS: atom_id res chain seq x y z
N MET A 1 -37.13 -34.67 18.94
CA MET A 1 -35.89 -34.27 19.64
C MET A 1 -34.72 -35.04 19.05
N MET A 2 -34.05 -34.53 18.02
CA MET A 2 -32.86 -35.15 17.42
C MET A 2 -32.18 -34.16 16.46
N LYS A 3 -31.79 -32.96 16.93
CA LYS A 3 -31.13 -31.97 16.06
C LYS A 3 -30.06 -31.11 16.76
N SER A 4 -29.81 -31.30 18.06
CA SER A 4 -28.91 -30.42 18.82
C SER A 4 -27.45 -30.85 18.76
N ALA A 5 -27.16 -32.16 18.78
CA ALA A 5 -25.78 -32.66 18.77
C ALA A 5 -25.09 -32.52 17.39
N ALA A 6 -25.81 -32.81 16.30
CA ALA A 6 -25.28 -32.67 14.95
C ALA A 6 -25.02 -31.22 14.56
N VAL A 7 -25.92 -30.30 14.94
CA VAL A 7 -25.77 -28.86 14.68
C VAL A 7 -24.63 -28.26 15.51
N MET A 8 -24.49 -28.70 16.76
CA MET A 8 -23.39 -28.30 17.64
C MET A 8 -22.03 -28.81 17.12
N SER A 9 -21.99 -30.03 16.59
CA SER A 9 -20.80 -30.59 15.93
C SER A 9 -20.40 -29.81 14.67
N CYS A 10 -21.37 -29.42 13.82
CA CYS A 10 -21.11 -28.59 12.66
C CYS A 10 -20.59 -27.19 13.03
N MET A 11 -21.17 -26.55 14.05
CA MET A 11 -20.70 -25.25 14.55
C MET A 11 -19.24 -25.32 15.01
N LEU A 12 -18.85 -26.36 15.76
CA LEU A 12 -17.48 -26.55 16.23
C LEU A 12 -16.48 -26.78 15.08
N LEU A 13 -16.87 -27.55 14.06
CA LEU A 13 -16.05 -27.79 12.87
C LEU A 13 -15.81 -26.49 12.07
N ILE A 14 -16.83 -25.64 11.93
CA ILE A 14 -16.72 -24.36 11.21
C ILE A 14 -15.77 -23.41 11.95
N ILE A 15 -15.88 -23.31 13.28
CA ILE A 15 -14.99 -22.45 14.10
C ILE A 15 -13.54 -22.93 14.02
N ALA A 16 -13.30 -24.24 14.07
CA ALA A 16 -11.97 -24.81 13.91
C ALA A 16 -11.37 -24.51 12.53
N CYS A 17 -12.15 -24.63 11.46
CA CYS A 17 -11.69 -24.28 10.11
C CYS A 17 -11.36 -22.79 9.96
N ALA A 18 -12.16 -21.90 10.54
CA ALA A 18 -11.91 -20.45 10.48
C ALA A 18 -10.58 -20.08 11.15
N ALA A 19 -10.23 -20.71 12.27
CA ALA A 19 -8.96 -20.48 12.95
C ALA A 19 -7.72 -20.94 12.14
N ILE A 20 -7.89 -21.93 11.26
CA ILE A 20 -6.84 -22.43 10.35
C ILE A 20 -6.73 -21.55 9.09
N LEU A 21 -7.84 -20.93 8.67
CA LEU A 21 -7.96 -20.07 7.49
C LEU A 21 -7.63 -18.60 7.75
N VAL A 22 -7.54 -18.15 8.99
CA VAL A 22 -6.86 -16.88 9.30
C VAL A 22 -5.36 -17.18 9.17
N PRO A 23 -4.66 -16.74 8.10
CA PRO A 23 -3.22 -16.74 8.16
C PRO A 23 -2.84 -15.95 9.40
N THR A 24 -2.03 -16.55 10.28
CA THR A 24 -1.34 -15.86 11.36
C THR A 24 -0.58 -14.68 10.75
N GLY A 25 -1.24 -13.54 10.69
CA GLY A 25 -0.75 -12.33 10.08
C GLY A 25 0.29 -11.72 11.00
N LEU A 26 1.49 -12.29 11.06
CA LEU A 26 2.76 -11.67 11.48
C LEU A 26 3.98 -12.51 11.01
N ALA A 27 3.86 -13.34 9.97
CA ALA A 27 5.05 -13.80 9.26
C ALA A 27 5.58 -12.62 8.44
N GLN A 28 6.53 -11.87 9.02
CA GLN A 28 7.35 -10.92 8.30
C GLN A 28 7.76 -11.54 6.98
N SER A 29 7.32 -10.92 5.90
CA SER A 29 7.79 -11.17 4.56
C SER A 29 9.29 -10.83 4.52
N SER A 30 10.11 -11.75 4.99
CA SER A 30 11.57 -11.72 4.89
C SER A 30 11.98 -12.24 3.51
N TYR A 31 11.41 -11.66 2.45
CA TYR A 31 12.21 -11.57 1.24
C TYR A 31 13.45 -10.76 1.62
N PRO A 32 14.68 -11.24 1.34
CA PRO A 32 15.86 -10.42 1.45
C PRO A 32 15.79 -9.37 0.33
N MET A 33 14.89 -8.41 0.48
CA MET A 33 15.02 -7.12 -0.18
C MET A 33 16.35 -6.57 0.36
N PRO A 34 17.34 -6.28 -0.50
CA PRO A 34 18.60 -5.74 -0.02
C PRO A 34 18.27 -4.52 0.85
N ARG A 35 18.66 -4.53 2.14
CA ARG A 35 18.32 -3.48 3.11
C ARG A 35 18.65 -2.06 2.60
N VAL A 36 19.59 -1.97 1.67
CA VAL A 36 19.97 -0.77 0.91
C VAL A 36 18.77 -0.21 0.14
N VAL A 37 18.06 -1.02 -0.64
CA VAL A 37 16.94 -0.56 -1.49
C VAL A 37 15.79 -0.05 -0.62
N THR A 38 15.51 -0.71 0.50
CA THR A 38 14.49 -0.24 1.46
C THR A 38 14.85 1.12 2.04
N ARG A 39 16.12 1.35 2.39
CA ARG A 39 16.57 2.65 2.94
C ARG A 39 16.47 3.77 1.90
N GLU A 40 16.84 3.51 0.66
CA GLU A 40 16.73 4.49 -0.42
C GLU A 40 15.27 4.84 -0.74
N ILE A 41 14.37 3.85 -0.77
CA ILE A 41 12.93 4.08 -0.96
C ILE A 41 12.37 4.94 0.19
N ILE A 42 12.75 4.64 1.44
CA ILE A 42 12.34 5.42 2.62
C ILE A 42 12.83 6.87 2.51
N GLN A 43 14.07 7.10 2.05
CA GLN A 43 14.61 8.45 1.83
C GLN A 43 13.88 9.19 0.72
N CYS A 44 13.55 8.51 -0.39
CA CYS A 44 12.76 9.07 -1.47
C CYS A 44 11.36 9.52 -1.03
N TRP A 45 10.78 8.84 -0.03
CA TRP A 45 9.50 9.21 0.56
C TRP A 45 9.60 10.19 1.75
N SER A 46 10.79 10.71 2.08
CA SER A 46 10.99 11.59 3.25
C SER A 46 10.01 12.78 3.29
N LEU A 47 9.83 13.47 2.16
CA LEU A 47 8.95 14.62 2.06
C LEU A 47 7.47 14.25 2.19
N CYS A 48 7.03 13.19 1.51
CA CYS A 48 5.65 12.72 1.60
C CYS A 48 5.29 12.14 2.97
N ARG A 49 6.27 11.60 3.73
CA ARG A 49 6.03 11.10 5.10
C ARG A 49 5.60 12.20 6.06
N ASN A 50 5.95 13.45 5.80
CA ASN A 50 5.53 14.59 6.62
C ASN A 50 4.04 14.93 6.42
N VAL A 51 3.40 14.40 5.37
CA VAL A 51 1.98 14.59 5.07
C VAL A 51 1.25 13.29 5.36
N LYS A 52 0.40 13.30 6.40
CA LYS A 52 -0.39 12.14 6.81
C LYS A 52 -1.20 11.60 5.63
N GLY A 53 -1.06 10.31 5.33
CA GLY A 53 -1.82 9.64 4.26
C GLY A 53 -1.26 9.83 2.84
N CYS A 54 -0.30 10.73 2.62
CA CYS A 54 0.17 11.08 1.27
C CYS A 54 0.72 9.89 0.48
N ILE A 55 1.55 9.04 1.11
CA ILE A 55 2.07 7.84 0.46
C ILE A 55 0.94 6.89 0.06
N THR A 56 -0.07 6.74 0.93
CA THR A 56 -1.24 5.91 0.65
C THR A 56 -2.05 6.46 -0.52
N GLU A 57 -2.35 7.76 -0.52
CA GLU A 57 -3.05 8.44 -1.63
C GLU A 57 -2.33 8.22 -2.97
N ILE A 58 -1.00 8.33 -2.98
CA ILE A 58 -0.20 8.15 -4.19
C ILE A 58 -0.24 6.70 -4.66
N TYR A 59 -0.12 5.71 -3.76
CA TYR A 59 -0.19 4.31 -4.15
C TYR A 59 -1.59 3.90 -4.60
N GLU A 60 -2.65 4.36 -3.93
CA GLU A 60 -4.03 4.13 -4.37
C GLU A 60 -4.29 4.74 -5.75
N SER A 61 -3.83 5.98 -5.94
CA SER A 61 -3.86 6.65 -7.24
C SER A 61 -3.10 5.86 -8.31
N SER A 62 -1.92 5.33 -7.99
CA SER A 62 -1.12 4.52 -8.91
C SER A 62 -1.76 3.18 -9.25
N LEU A 63 -2.47 2.55 -8.31
CA LEU A 63 -3.15 1.28 -8.52
C LEU A 63 -4.42 1.46 -9.36
N ARG A 64 -5.17 2.52 -9.12
CA ARG A 64 -6.39 2.87 -9.87
C ARG A 64 -6.08 3.51 -11.22
N GLY A 65 -4.89 4.09 -11.37
CA GLY A 65 -4.54 4.91 -12.53
C GLY A 65 -5.20 6.29 -12.51
N GLU A 66 -5.69 6.74 -11.35
CA GLU A 66 -6.46 7.96 -11.20
C GLU A 66 -5.68 8.97 -10.34
N PRO A 67 -5.05 10.00 -10.92
CA PRO A 67 -4.28 10.99 -10.16
C PRO A 67 -5.15 11.83 -9.20
N ARG A 68 -6.47 11.85 -9.42
CA ARG A 68 -7.46 12.69 -8.72
C ARG A 68 -7.63 12.45 -7.22
N ILE A 69 -7.03 11.39 -6.68
CA ILE A 69 -7.14 11.02 -5.26
C ILE A 69 -6.16 11.83 -4.40
N VAL A 70 -5.10 12.37 -5.01
CA VAL A 70 -4.02 13.05 -4.27
C VAL A 70 -4.41 14.47 -3.90
N GLY A 71 -4.36 14.81 -2.61
CA GLY A 71 -4.69 16.13 -2.09
C GLY A 71 -3.59 17.19 -2.32
N PRO A 72 -3.90 18.50 -2.19
CA PRO A 72 -2.97 19.59 -2.49
C PRO A 72 -1.69 19.57 -1.62
N ALA A 73 -1.82 19.26 -0.34
CA ALA A 73 -0.67 19.12 0.56
C ALA A 73 0.26 17.97 0.14
N CYS A 74 -0.32 16.84 -0.29
CA CYS A 74 0.45 15.71 -0.79
C CYS A 74 1.09 16.02 -2.15
N CYS A 75 0.38 16.71 -3.04
CA CYS A 75 0.90 17.17 -4.32
C CYS A 75 2.12 18.09 -4.16
N LYS A 76 2.11 19.00 -3.19
CA LYS A 76 3.28 19.83 -2.87
C LYS A 76 4.47 18.96 -2.48
N ALA A 77 4.28 18.04 -1.53
CA ALA A 77 5.34 17.14 -1.08
C ALA A 77 5.86 16.23 -2.21
N PHE A 78 4.97 15.73 -3.07
CA PHE A 78 5.31 14.88 -4.21
C PHE A 78 6.16 15.62 -5.25
N ASN A 79 5.85 16.89 -5.54
CA ASN A 79 6.61 17.69 -6.50
C ASN A 79 8.04 18.01 -6.03
N GLU A 80 8.28 18.04 -4.72
CA GLU A 80 9.59 18.27 -4.12
C GLU A 80 10.47 17.00 -4.08
N VAL A 81 9.90 15.81 -4.33
CA VAL A 81 10.68 14.56 -4.38
C VAL A 81 11.67 14.59 -5.55
N ASN A 82 12.91 14.20 -5.26
CA ASN A 82 14.00 14.19 -6.23
C ASN A 82 13.71 13.24 -7.41
N GLU A 83 13.94 13.68 -8.64
CA GLU A 83 13.60 12.88 -9.84
C GLU A 83 14.35 11.55 -9.93
N LYS A 84 15.54 11.45 -9.32
CA LYS A 84 16.31 10.20 -9.22
C LYS A 84 15.57 9.11 -8.43
N CYS A 85 14.55 9.47 -7.67
CA CYS A 85 13.72 8.54 -6.92
C CYS A 85 12.66 7.86 -7.78
N TRP A 86 12.20 8.48 -8.87
CA TRP A 86 11.08 7.95 -9.65
C TRP A 86 11.31 6.57 -10.23
N PRO A 87 12.49 6.24 -10.80
CA PRO A 87 12.76 4.88 -11.28
C PRO A 87 12.78 3.84 -10.15
N LYS A 88 13.13 4.24 -8.92
CA LYS A 88 13.17 3.35 -7.74
C LYS A 88 11.77 3.12 -7.15
N LEU A 89 10.93 4.16 -7.14
CA LEU A 89 9.58 4.11 -6.57
C LEU A 89 8.56 3.48 -7.53
N PHE A 90 8.69 3.74 -8.83
CA PHE A 90 7.73 3.30 -9.86
C PHE A 90 8.40 2.53 -11.01
N PRO A 91 9.13 1.44 -10.74
CA PRO A 91 9.89 0.70 -11.77
C PRO A 91 8.99 0.10 -12.86
N ARG A 92 7.74 -0.27 -12.52
CA ARG A 92 6.76 -0.85 -13.46
C ARG A 92 5.80 0.18 -14.07
N LYS A 93 5.84 1.43 -13.60
CA LYS A 93 4.91 2.51 -13.98
C LYS A 93 5.65 3.84 -14.19
N PRO A 94 6.62 3.91 -15.13
CA PRO A 94 7.43 5.11 -15.31
C PRO A 94 6.62 6.35 -15.75
N SER A 95 5.44 6.15 -16.35
CA SER A 95 4.53 7.23 -16.75
C SER A 95 3.66 7.78 -15.61
N PHE A 96 3.62 7.13 -14.45
CA PHE A 96 2.78 7.57 -13.34
C PHE A 96 3.29 8.88 -12.69
N PRO A 97 4.58 9.03 -12.33
CA PRO A 97 5.08 10.29 -11.80
C PRO A 97 4.82 11.53 -12.68
N PRO A 98 5.09 11.53 -14.00
CA PRO A 98 4.77 12.69 -14.83
C PRO A 98 3.26 12.94 -14.95
N SER A 99 2.43 11.88 -14.99
CA SER A 99 0.96 12.03 -14.97
C SER A 99 0.48 12.71 -13.68
N LEU A 100 0.99 12.26 -12.53
CA LEU A 100 0.63 12.83 -11.24
C LEU A 100 1.13 14.27 -11.08
N LYS A 101 2.36 14.59 -11.54
CA LYS A 101 2.85 15.97 -11.62
C LYS A 101 1.92 16.86 -12.45
N GLY A 102 1.46 16.37 -13.60
CA GLY A 102 0.53 17.10 -14.47
C GLY A 102 -0.85 17.34 -13.86
N TYR A 103 -1.31 16.43 -13.00
CA TYR A 103 -2.50 16.66 -12.18
C TYR A 103 -2.22 17.69 -11.08
N CYS A 104 -1.16 17.51 -10.31
CA CYS A 104 -0.77 18.40 -9.20
C CYS A 104 -0.51 19.85 -9.63
N ALA A 105 -0.16 20.09 -10.90
CA ALA A 105 -0.01 21.44 -11.45
C ALA A 105 -1.34 22.19 -11.66
N LYS A 106 -2.49 21.50 -11.56
CA LYS A 106 -3.83 22.04 -11.83
C LYS A 106 -4.68 22.30 -10.58
N ILE A 107 -4.15 22.00 -9.39
CA ILE A 107 -4.86 22.02 -8.10
C ILE A 107 -4.26 23.11 -7.22
#